data_AF-A0A084TCC4-F1
#
_entry.id   AF-A0A084TCC4-F1
#
_cell.length_a   1.000
_cell.length_b   1.000
_cell.length_c   1.000
_cell.angle_alpha   90.00
_cell.angle_beta   90.00
_cell.angle_gamma   90.00
#
_symmetry.space_group_name_H-M   'P 1'
#
loop_
_entity.id
_entity.type
_entity.pdbx_description
1 polymer ?
#
loop_
_entity_poly.entity_id
_entity_poly.type
_entity_poly.pdbx_seq_one_letter_code
_entity_poly.pdbx_strand_id
1 'polypeptide(L)'
;MGTIMLSEQDQQTKTNAIVAYACLLLGSFTGIFYLVGGIWAMLKRSSSAGSPLADHLENAVQTFWVSIILTVVGIFSMPLFGIGYLILVGTSVWVIYRCVKGLVRVLDNQGYN
;
A
#
# COMPACT_ATOMS: atom_id res chain seq x y z
N MET A 1 -24.60 -20.49 9.06
CA MET A 1 -23.47 -19.54 9.01
C MET A 1 -23.48 -18.92 7.63
N GLY A 2 -24.13 -17.77 7.47
CA GLY A 2 -24.28 -17.14 6.15
C GLY A 2 -22.95 -16.56 5.72
N THR A 3 -22.39 -17.06 4.62
CA THR A 3 -21.31 -16.40 3.91
C THR A 3 -21.84 -15.02 3.55
N ILE A 4 -21.32 -13.95 4.17
CA ILE A 4 -21.65 -12.59 3.76
C ILE A 4 -21.11 -12.48 2.34
N MET A 5 -22.01 -12.60 1.35
CA MET A 5 -21.63 -12.40 -0.03
C MET A 5 -21.22 -10.94 -0.16
N LEU A 6 -19.98 -10.71 -0.60
CA LEU A 6 -19.50 -9.37 -0.85
C LEU A 6 -20.48 -8.67 -1.80
N SER A 7 -20.83 -7.43 -1.46
CA SER A 7 -21.56 -6.60 -2.40
C SER A 7 -20.68 -6.38 -3.64
N GLU A 8 -21.31 -5.98 -4.76
CA GLU A 8 -20.54 -5.63 -5.96
C GLU A 8 -19.49 -4.56 -5.66
N GLN A 9 -19.83 -3.58 -4.81
CA GLN A 9 -18.92 -2.55 -4.35
C GLN A 9 -17.73 -3.15 -3.59
N ASP A 10 -17.95 -4.08 -2.66
CA ASP A 10 -16.86 -4.69 -1.89
C ASP A 10 -15.92 -5.50 -2.78
N GLN A 11 -16.46 -6.20 -3.78
CA GLN A 11 -15.66 -6.93 -4.76
C GLN A 11 -14.81 -5.99 -5.62
N GLN A 12 -15.36 -4.83 -6.01
CA GLN A 12 -14.61 -3.78 -6.71
C GLN A 12 -13.52 -3.19 -5.81
N THR A 13 -13.81 -2.91 -4.54
CA THR A 13 -12.82 -2.41 -3.56
C THR A 13 -11.70 -3.43 -3.34
N LYS A 14 -12.03 -4.72 -3.19
CA LYS A 14 -11.05 -5.81 -3.11
C LYS A 14 -10.13 -5.81 -4.32
N THR A 15 -10.69 -5.76 -5.52
CA THR A 15 -9.92 -5.74 -6.78
C THR A 15 -9.00 -4.52 -6.84
N ASN A 16 -9.52 -3.32 -6.52
CA ASN A 16 -8.74 -2.09 -6.53
C ASN A 16 -7.59 -2.11 -5.52
N ALA A 17 -7.81 -2.67 -4.32
CA ALA A 17 -6.80 -2.83 -3.30
C ALA A 17 -5.68 -3.80 -3.74
N ILE A 18 -6.04 -4.94 -4.35
CA ILE A 18 -5.07 -5.89 -4.90
C ILE A 18 -4.21 -5.24 -5.99
N VAL A 19 -4.83 -4.49 -6.91
CA VAL A 19 -4.10 -3.75 -7.96
C VAL A 19 -3.13 -2.73 -7.34
N ALA A 20 -3.58 -1.97 -6.34
CA ALA A 20 -2.72 -1.02 -5.64
C ALA A 20 -1.50 -1.71 -5.00
N TYR A 21 -1.70 -2.79 -4.25
CA TYR A 21 -0.61 -3.52 -3.61
C TYR A 21 0.33 -4.18 -4.61
N ALA A 22 -0.19 -4.78 -5.68
CA ALA A 22 0.61 -5.38 -6.72
C ALA A 22 1.51 -4.33 -7.40
N CYS A 23 0.95 -3.18 -7.77
CA CYS A 23 1.71 -2.08 -8.36
C CYS A 23 2.76 -1.51 -7.39
N LEU A 24 2.43 -1.33 -6.11
CA LEU A 24 3.40 -0.86 -5.09
C LEU A 24 4.53 -1.87 -4.87
N LEU A 25 4.24 -3.17 -4.81
CA LEU A 25 5.25 -4.22 -4.63
C LEU A 25 6.18 -4.32 -5.85
N LEU A 26 5.62 -4.42 -7.05
CA LEU A 26 6.40 -4.45 -8.30
C LEU A 26 7.20 -3.15 -8.48
N GLY A 27 6.56 -2.03 -8.17
CA GLY A 27 7.14 -0.69 -8.24
C GLY A 27 8.25 -0.42 -7.26
N SER A 28 8.33 -1.15 -6.15
CA SER A 28 9.41 -0.99 -5.16
C SER A 28 10.79 -1.26 -5.77
N PHE A 29 10.86 -1.98 -6.90
CA PHE A 29 12.09 -2.26 -7.64
C PHE A 29 12.27 -1.39 -8.90
N THR A 30 11.20 -0.82 -9.45
CA THR A 30 11.23 -0.13 -10.76
C THR A 30 10.88 1.37 -10.69
N GLY A 31 10.34 1.86 -9.58
CA GLY A 31 9.86 3.24 -9.41
C GLY A 31 8.54 3.56 -10.12
N ILE A 32 8.43 3.33 -11.44
CA ILE A 32 7.26 3.73 -12.24
C ILE A 32 5.97 3.06 -11.74
N PHE A 33 5.98 1.74 -11.57
CA PHE A 33 4.82 1.01 -11.02
C PHE A 33 4.46 1.47 -9.61
N TYR A 34 5.41 2.04 -8.85
CA TYR A 34 5.16 2.54 -7.50
C TYR A 34 4.28 3.78 -7.53
N LEU A 35 4.59 4.70 -8.45
CA LEU A 35 3.77 5.89 -8.71
C LEU A 35 2.38 5.48 -9.20
N VAL A 36 2.30 4.52 -10.13
CA VAL A 36 1.00 3.99 -10.61
C VAL A 36 0.18 3.44 -9.46
N GLY A 37 0.77 2.62 -8.59
CA GLY A 37 0.07 2.04 -7.43
C GLY A 37 -0.42 3.09 -6.44
N GLY A 38 0.42 4.09 -6.13
CA GLY A 38 0.04 5.20 -5.24
C GLY A 38 -1.09 6.06 -5.81
N ILE A 39 -1.00 6.44 -7.09
CA ILE A 39 -2.03 7.24 -7.77
C ILE A 39 -3.33 6.44 -7.88
N TRP A 40 -3.25 5.16 -8.27
CA TRP A 40 -4.40 4.27 -8.34
C TRP A 40 -5.14 4.20 -7.00
N ALA A 41 -4.41 4.02 -5.90
CA ALA A 41 -4.99 3.99 -4.57
C ALA A 41 -5.69 5.31 -4.21
N MET A 42 -5.08 6.46 -4.52
CA MET A 42 -5.69 7.78 -4.27
C MET A 42 -7.00 7.97 -5.04
N LEU A 43 -7.04 7.58 -6.32
CA LEU A 43 -8.23 7.74 -7.17
C LEU A 43 -9.38 6.80 -6.77
N LYS A 44 -9.07 5.58 -6.34
CA LYS A 44 -10.08 4.58 -5.97
C LYS A 44 -10.59 4.68 -4.53
N ARG A 45 -9.88 5.42 -3.66
CA ARG A 45 -10.25 5.55 -2.24
C ARG A 45 -11.64 6.13 -2.03
N SER A 46 -12.02 7.16 -2.80
CA SER A 46 -13.31 7.85 -2.63
C SER A 46 -14.49 6.97 -3.04
N SER A 47 -14.35 6.22 -4.14
CA SER A 47 -15.36 5.28 -4.62
C SER A 47 -15.54 4.05 -3.74
N SER A 48 -14.61 3.81 -2.80
CA SER A 48 -14.67 2.66 -1.89
C SER A 48 -15.28 3.00 -0.52
N ALA A 49 -15.72 4.25 -0.31
CA ALA A 49 -16.33 4.67 0.94
C ALA A 49 -17.55 3.81 1.30
N GLY A 50 -17.59 3.31 2.54
CA GLY A 50 -18.65 2.42 3.03
C GLY A 50 -18.36 0.92 2.82
N SER A 51 -17.33 0.55 2.07
CA SER A 51 -16.87 -0.85 2.01
C SER A 51 -16.06 -1.20 3.27
N PRO A 52 -16.23 -2.40 3.85
CA PRO A 52 -15.36 -2.91 4.91
C PRO A 52 -13.89 -3.03 4.50
N LEU A 53 -13.60 -2.99 3.19
CA LEU A 53 -12.26 -3.12 2.62
C LEU A 53 -11.64 -1.77 2.23
N ALA A 54 -12.31 -0.65 2.51
CA ALA A 54 -11.86 0.68 2.11
C ALA A 54 -10.51 1.08 2.74
N ASP A 55 -10.24 0.59 3.95
CA ASP A 55 -9.02 0.86 4.71
C ASP A 55 -7.76 0.30 4.05
N HIS A 56 -7.88 -0.67 3.14
CA HIS A 56 -6.76 -1.13 2.33
C HIS A 56 -6.21 -0.06 1.40
N LEU A 57 -7.09 0.74 0.79
CA LEU A 57 -6.67 1.84 -0.09
C LEU A 57 -6.07 2.98 0.73
N GLU A 58 -6.56 3.22 1.94
CA GLU A 58 -5.92 4.16 2.87
C GLU A 58 -4.51 3.69 3.28
N ASN A 59 -4.36 2.40 3.60
CA ASN A 59 -3.05 1.80 3.86
C ASN A 59 -2.10 1.97 2.67
N ALA A 60 -2.56 1.75 1.44
CA ALA A 60 -1.77 1.93 0.23
C ALA A 60 -1.35 3.39 0.02
N VAL A 61 -2.28 4.34 0.18
CA VAL A 61 -2.01 5.79 0.08
C VAL A 61 -1.00 6.25 1.15
N GLN A 62 -1.19 5.83 2.40
CA GLN A 62 -0.26 6.17 3.48
C GLN A 62 1.12 5.55 3.25
N THR A 63 1.18 4.30 2.80
CA THR A 63 2.45 3.62 2.49
C THR A 63 3.21 4.37 1.40
N PHE A 64 2.50 4.78 0.34
CA PHE A 64 3.07 5.59 -0.73
C PHE A 64 3.70 6.89 -0.19
N TRP A 65 2.94 7.73 0.51
CA TRP A 65 3.46 9.03 0.97
C TRP A 65 4.54 8.93 2.04
N VAL A 66 4.36 8.06 3.04
CA VAL A 66 5.35 7.86 4.11
C VAL A 66 6.65 7.32 3.52
N SER A 67 6.58 6.38 2.56
CA SER A 67 7.78 5.85 1.92
C SER A 67 8.53 6.91 1.11
N ILE A 68 7.84 7.84 0.45
CA ILE A 68 8.47 8.96 -0.25
C ILE A 68 9.22 9.85 0.75
N ILE A 69 8.57 10.23 1.84
CA ILE A 69 9.18 11.06 2.88
C ILE A 69 10.41 10.37 3.48
N LEU A 70 10.29 9.10 3.87
CA LEU A 70 11.40 8.34 4.45
C LEU A 70 12.53 8.11 3.45
N THR A 71 12.22 7.90 2.17
CA THR A 71 13.23 7.76 1.12
C THR A 71 14.00 9.07 0.93
N VAL A 72 13.30 10.20 0.89
CA VAL A 72 13.93 11.54 0.83
C VAL A 72 14.83 11.76 2.05
N VAL A 73 14.32 11.51 3.26
CA VAL A 73 15.10 11.62 4.50
C VAL A 73 16.31 10.67 4.49
N GLY A 74 16.15 9.44 4.00
CA GLY A 74 17.23 8.46 3.86
C GLY A 74 18.33 8.92 2.93
N ILE A 75 17.98 9.48 1.76
CA ILE A 75 18.94 10.03 0.80
C ILE A 75 19.72 11.21 1.40
N PHE A 76 19.03 12.14 2.07
CA PHE A 76 19.68 13.31 2.66
C PHE A 76 20.54 12.98 3.90
N SER A 77 20.28 11.86 4.56
CA SER A 77 21.06 11.38 5.71
C SER A 77 22.22 10.44 5.34
N MET A 78 22.46 10.21 4.04
CA MET A 78 23.60 9.41 3.56
C MET A 78 24.97 9.89 4.07
N PRO A 79 25.26 11.21 4.18
CA PRO A 79 26.54 11.68 4.72
C PRO A 79 26.78 11.33 6.20
N LEU A 80 25.73 10.95 6.95
CA LEU A 80 25.79 10.66 8.38
C LEU A 80 26.23 9.20 8.65
N PHE A 81 27.44 8.84 8.20
CA PHE A 81 28.09 7.54 8.52
C PHE A 81 27.20 6.30 8.27
N GLY A 82 26.42 6.29 7.19
CA GLY A 82 25.59 5.14 6.80
C GLY A 82 24.20 5.06 7.43
N ILE A 83 23.78 6.04 8.23
CA ILE A 83 22.40 6.13 8.76
C ILE A 83 21.37 6.16 7.63
N GLY A 84 21.67 6.85 6.53
CA GLY A 84 20.80 6.88 5.36
C GLY A 84 20.48 5.49 4.80
N TYR A 85 21.46 4.58 4.75
CA TYR A 85 21.23 3.20 4.32
C TYR A 85 20.26 2.46 5.25
N LEU A 86 20.39 2.63 6.57
CA LEU A 86 19.47 2.00 7.53
C LEU A 86 18.04 2.49 7.36
N ILE A 87 17.86 3.80 7.10
CA ILE A 87 16.54 4.38 6.84
C ILE A 87 15.96 3.83 5.53
N LEU A 88 16.76 3.75 4.47
CA LEU A 88 16.30 3.23 3.17
C LEU A 88 15.92 1.75 3.26
N VAL A 89 16.76 0.90 3.86
CA VAL A 89 16.48 -0.53 4.06
C VAL A 89 15.26 -0.72 4.96
N GLY A 90 15.18 0.02 6.07
CA GLY A 90 14.03 -0.01 6.96
C GLY A 90 12.73 0.40 6.25
N THR A 91 12.80 1.41 5.38
CA THR A 91 11.67 1.85 4.55
C THR A 91 11.24 0.77 3.57
N SER A 92 12.18 0.15 2.86
CA SER A 92 11.88 -0.94 1.92
C SER A 92 11.21 -2.13 2.62
N VAL A 93 11.74 -2.57 3.77
CA VAL A 93 11.13 -3.66 4.56
C VAL A 93 9.74 -3.27 5.06
N TRP A 94 9.58 -2.04 5.54
CA TRP A 94 8.30 -1.53 6.02
C TRP A 94 7.23 -1.48 4.91
N VAL A 95 7.59 -1.01 3.71
CA VAL A 95 6.70 -1.00 2.53
C VAL A 95 6.26 -2.41 2.17
N ILE A 96 7.21 -3.35 2.05
CA ILE A 96 6.93 -4.73 1.69
C ILE A 96 5.99 -5.36 2.72
N TYR A 97 6.30 -5.20 4.02
CA TYR A 97 5.47 -5.72 5.09
C TYR A 97 4.03 -5.18 5.03
N ARG A 98 3.86 -3.85 4.89
CA ARG A 98 2.54 -3.20 4.80
C ARG A 98 1.72 -3.68 3.61
N CYS A 99 2.37 -3.87 2.45
CA CYS A 99 1.71 -4.34 1.24
C CYS A 99 1.35 -5.83 1.34
N VAL A 100 2.25 -6.70 1.81
CA VAL A 100 2.00 -8.13 1.98
C VAL A 100 0.91 -8.39 3.02
N LYS A 101 0.99 -7.72 4.19
CA LYS A 101 -0.05 -7.77 5.22
C LYS A 101 -1.41 -7.35 4.67
N GLY A 102 -1.45 -6.26 3.90
CA GLY A 102 -2.67 -5.79 3.24
C GLY A 102 -3.21 -6.79 2.21
N LEU A 103 -2.32 -7.39 1.41
CA LEU A 103 -2.68 -8.36 0.38
C LEU A 103 -3.27 -9.65 0.99
N VAL A 104 -2.67 -10.17 2.06
CA VAL A 104 -3.21 -11.35 2.76
C VAL A 104 -4.62 -11.07 3.28
N ARG A 105 -4.81 -9.96 3.99
CA ARG A 105 -6.12 -9.65 4.58
C ARG A 105 -7.21 -9.37 3.55
N VAL A 106 -6.90 -8.67 2.46
CA VAL A 106 -7.89 -8.38 1.42
C VAL A 106 -8.29 -9.66 0.68
N LEU A 107 -7.36 -10.62 0.52
CA LEU A 107 -7.66 -11.93 -0.05
C LEU A 107 -8.59 -12.75 0.85
N ASP A 108 -8.40 -12.64 2.17
CA ASP A 108 -9.25 -13.23 3.22
C ASP A 108 -10.58 -12.49 3.45
N ASN A 109 -10.87 -11.43 2.69
CA ASN A 109 -12.05 -10.56 2.83
C ASN A 109 -12.15 -9.89 4.21
N GLN A 110 -11.01 -9.60 4.83
CA GLN A 110 -10.92 -8.90 6.11
C GLN A 110 -10.48 -7.46 5.87
N GLY A 111 -10.93 -6.56 6.75
CA GLY A 111 -10.39 -5.19 6.80
C GLY A 111 -8.89 -5.20 7.08
N TYR A 112 -8.22 -4.12 6.71
CA TYR A 112 -6.83 -3.90 7.04
C TYR A 112 -6.60 -3.73 8.55
N ASN A 113 -7.50 -3.05 9.25
CA ASN A 113 -7.41 -2.79 10.69
C ASN A 113 -8.12 -3.84 11.55
#